data_AF-A0A9P1C857-F1
#
_entry.id   AF-A0A9P1C857-F1
#
_cell.length_a   1.000
_cell.length_b   1.000
_cell.length_c   1.000
_cell.angle_alpha   90.00
_cell.angle_beta   90.00
_cell.angle_gamma   90.00
#
_symmetry.space_group_name_H-M   'P 1'
#
loop_
_entity.id
_entity.type
_entity.pdbx_description
1 polymer ?
#
loop_
_entity_poly.entity_id
_entity_poly.type
_entity_poly.pdbx_seq_one_letter_code
_entity_poly.pdbx_strand_id
1 'polypeptide(L)'
;MENPLATQVLTGAVVDLLQRRLPSFPAQDAVLAEQPWLLLDGLRAMRLLLVLPESAKTAQRAGQRNTAAWWVEDDVGYTRHGEARRCLGEVLVQLLDLVKDYSKAEMKAAAFGALQNLVTGSSTAFRHVAQTNIAEKVVLLAQAQMKSLPHVAIADGCRLLTLLCAGPRSHLRKVTDANALALSLELLKRLEVHREIASSALVLLSVVAPQEDGIRPDTLELCAGVVKRFPQQVREELSWARSPVSGAILALLPKEV
;
A
#
# COMPACT_ATOMS: atom_id res chain seq x y z
N MET A 1 10.93 11.38 17.19
CA MET A 1 11.70 10.31 17.83
C MET A 1 11.89 9.21 16.81
N GLU A 2 13.13 8.81 16.57
CA GLU A 2 13.45 7.64 15.75
C GLU A 2 12.89 6.39 16.43
N ASN A 3 12.40 5.43 15.65
CA ASN A 3 11.91 4.16 16.18
C ASN A 3 13.14 3.30 16.54
N PRO A 4 13.49 3.11 17.83
CA PRO A 4 14.71 2.40 18.21
C PRO A 4 14.67 0.92 17.81
N LEU A 5 13.50 0.41 17.43
CA LEU A 5 13.32 -0.96 16.96
C LEU A 5 13.65 -1.12 15.47
N ALA A 6 13.64 -0.04 14.68
CA ALA A 6 13.86 -0.07 13.23
C ALA A 6 15.36 -0.17 12.86
N THR A 7 16.08 -1.09 13.51
CA THR A 7 17.50 -1.36 13.20
C THR A 7 17.63 -2.30 12.01
N GLN A 8 18.74 -2.19 11.28
CA GLN A 8 19.07 -3.10 10.18
C GLN A 8 19.16 -4.56 10.67
N VAL A 9 19.67 -4.78 11.89
CA VAL A 9 19.80 -6.12 12.49
C VAL A 9 18.43 -6.76 12.73
N LEU A 10 17.50 -6.05 13.39
CA LEU A 10 16.16 -6.57 13.67
C LEU A 10 15.39 -6.80 12.38
N THR A 11 15.51 -5.89 11.42
CA THR A 11 14.86 -6.07 10.13
C THR A 11 15.45 -7.25 9.34
N GLY A 12 16.77 -7.38 9.31
CA GLY A 12 17.45 -8.52 8.69
C GLY A 12 17.00 -9.84 9.31
N ALA A 13 16.89 -9.90 10.64
CA ALA A 13 16.41 -11.09 11.34
C ALA A 13 14.96 -11.45 10.97
N VAL A 14 14.07 -10.46 10.83
CA VAL A 14 12.69 -10.72 10.41
C VAL A 14 12.61 -11.08 8.92
N VAL A 15 13.42 -10.46 8.05
CA VAL A 15 13.53 -10.84 6.63
C VAL A 15 14.01 -12.29 6.50
N ASP A 16 15.08 -12.66 7.19
CA ASP A 16 15.61 -14.03 7.21
C ASP A 16 14.56 -15.02 7.70
N LEU A 17 13.82 -14.67 8.76
CA LEU A 17 12.74 -15.49 9.29
C LEU A 17 11.62 -15.68 8.24
N LEU A 18 11.20 -14.61 7.57
CA LEU A 18 10.17 -14.69 6.52
C LEU A 18 10.67 -15.50 5.32
N GLN A 19 11.89 -15.26 4.85
CA GLN A 19 12.49 -15.96 3.71
C GLN A 19 12.66 -17.45 3.94
N ARG A 20 13.17 -17.86 5.11
CA ARG A 20 13.35 -19.27 5.44
C ARG A 20 12.03 -20.03 5.55
N ARG A 21 10.93 -19.32 5.80
CA ARG A 21 9.59 -19.90 6.01
C ARG A 21 8.66 -19.78 4.80
N LEU A 22 9.00 -18.94 3.82
CA LEU A 22 8.29 -18.81 2.54
C LEU A 22 8.14 -20.16 1.81
N PRO A 23 9.22 -20.98 1.62
CA PRO A 23 9.13 -22.25 0.90
C PRO A 23 8.30 -23.32 1.61
N SER A 24 8.14 -23.21 2.93
CA SER A 24 7.45 -24.22 3.75
C SER A 24 5.95 -23.92 3.91
N PHE A 25 5.42 -22.90 3.22
CA PHE A 25 4.02 -22.52 3.27
C PHE A 25 3.31 -22.78 1.93
N PRO A 26 2.11 -23.42 1.92
CA PRO A 26 1.45 -24.11 3.02
C PRO A 26 1.93 -25.56 3.10
N ALA A 27 2.67 -25.95 4.13
CA ALA A 27 2.95 -27.36 4.37
C ALA A 27 1.62 -28.10 4.59
N GLN A 28 1.33 -29.08 3.74
CA GLN A 28 0.14 -29.94 3.84
C GLN A 28 0.22 -30.90 5.05
N ASP A 29 1.40 -31.05 5.64
CA ASP A 29 1.63 -31.92 6.79
C ASP A 29 1.23 -31.24 8.10
N ALA A 30 0.14 -31.74 8.70
CA ALA A 30 -0.44 -31.26 9.95
C ALA A 30 0.53 -31.26 11.15
N VAL A 31 1.63 -32.01 11.08
CA VAL A 31 2.64 -32.11 12.15
C VAL A 31 3.63 -30.94 12.13
N LEU A 32 3.78 -30.24 10.99
CA LEU A 32 4.59 -29.01 10.85
C LEU A 32 3.72 -27.74 10.86
N ALA A 33 2.45 -27.84 11.26
CA ALA A 33 1.45 -26.77 11.22
C ALA A 33 1.70 -25.58 12.16
N GLU A 34 2.84 -25.52 12.87
CA GLU A 34 3.28 -24.35 13.66
C GLU A 34 3.71 -23.14 12.82
N GLN A 35 3.59 -23.19 11.50
CA GLN A 35 4.23 -22.20 10.63
C GLN A 35 3.41 -20.94 10.30
N PRO A 36 2.07 -20.94 10.27
CA PRO A 36 1.32 -19.73 9.91
C PRO A 36 1.45 -18.62 10.96
N TRP A 37 1.42 -18.94 12.26
CA TRP A 37 1.49 -17.91 13.29
C TRP A 37 2.86 -17.20 13.33
N LEU A 38 3.96 -17.93 13.06
CA LEU A 38 5.30 -17.32 12.91
C LEU A 38 5.38 -16.36 11.73
N LEU A 39 4.75 -16.69 10.59
CA LEU A 39 4.67 -15.77 9.45
C LEU A 39 3.82 -14.54 9.79
N LEU A 40 2.71 -14.72 10.50
CA LEU A 40 1.89 -13.60 10.97
C LEU A 40 2.65 -12.69 11.94
N ASP A 41 3.37 -13.27 12.90
CA ASP A 41 4.14 -12.50 13.87
C ASP A 41 5.36 -11.83 13.21
N GLY A 42 6.00 -12.48 12.24
CA GLY A 42 7.00 -11.86 11.38
C GLY A 42 6.42 -10.68 10.58
N LEU A 43 5.24 -10.82 9.99
CA LEU A 43 4.56 -9.73 9.28
C LEU A 43 4.11 -8.59 10.20
N ARG A 44 3.62 -8.91 11.41
CA ARG A 44 3.27 -7.92 12.43
C ARG A 44 4.52 -7.17 12.91
N ALA A 45 5.61 -7.89 13.17
CA ALA A 45 6.90 -7.30 13.50
C ALA A 45 7.38 -6.39 12.36
N MET A 46 7.34 -6.87 11.11
CA MET A 46 7.67 -6.02 9.94
C MET A 46 6.81 -4.77 9.89
N ARG A 47 5.49 -4.89 10.09
CA ARG A 47 4.60 -3.73 10.08
C ARG A 47 5.00 -2.72 11.16
N LEU A 48 5.37 -3.17 12.36
CA LEU A 48 5.84 -2.33 13.46
C LEU A 48 7.20 -1.69 13.18
N LEU A 49 8.13 -2.45 12.60
CA LEU A 49 9.46 -1.96 12.20
C LEU A 49 9.37 -0.91 11.08
N LEU A 50 8.39 -1.07 10.18
CA LEU A 50 8.16 -0.19 9.05
C LEU A 50 7.25 1.01 9.38
N VAL A 51 6.75 1.15 10.62
CA VAL A 51 5.90 2.29 10.97
C VAL A 51 6.69 3.59 10.78
N LEU A 52 6.19 4.42 9.88
CA LEU A 52 6.75 5.73 9.63
C LEU A 52 6.46 6.66 10.81
N PRO A 53 7.47 7.34 11.36
CA PRO A 53 7.23 8.37 12.36
C PRO A 53 6.38 9.50 11.77
N GLU A 54 5.56 10.16 12.60
CA GLU A 54 4.68 11.26 12.14
C GLU A 54 5.45 12.37 11.41
N SER A 55 6.70 12.64 11.81
CA SER A 55 7.56 13.59 11.11
C SER A 55 7.88 13.15 9.67
N ALA A 56 8.10 11.85 9.44
CA ALA A 56 8.30 11.30 8.11
C ALA A 56 7.00 11.33 7.28
N LYS A 57 5.84 11.07 7.90
CA LYS A 57 4.54 11.23 7.24
C LYS A 57 4.33 12.67 6.80
N THR A 58 4.54 13.64 7.68
CA THR A 58 4.43 15.07 7.36
C THR A 58 5.40 15.51 6.26
N ALA A 59 6.67 15.11 6.35
CA ALA A 59 7.67 15.37 5.31
C ALA A 59 7.27 14.75 3.96
N GLN A 60 6.72 13.53 3.98
CA GLN A 60 6.18 12.88 2.80
C GLN A 60 5.02 13.66 2.19
N ARG A 61 4.06 14.12 3.02
CA ARG A 61 2.91 14.93 2.58
C ARG A 61 3.37 16.25 1.98
N ALA A 62 4.47 16.81 2.48
CA ALA A 62 5.13 17.98 1.92
C ALA A 62 5.96 17.68 0.65
N GLY A 63 5.89 16.46 0.09
CA GLY A 63 6.57 16.08 -1.14
C GLY A 63 8.08 15.82 -0.98
N GLN A 64 8.60 15.78 0.25
CA GLN A 64 10.01 15.51 0.50
C GLN A 64 10.30 14.01 0.24
N ARG A 65 11.24 13.73 -0.68
CA ARG A 65 11.57 12.37 -1.15
C ARG A 65 12.60 11.65 -0.28
N ASN A 66 13.37 12.38 0.50
CA ASN A 66 14.40 11.85 1.40
C ASN A 66 13.97 12.02 2.85
N THR A 67 13.03 11.19 3.30
CA THR A 67 12.81 10.94 4.72
C THR A 67 13.87 9.96 5.25
N ALA A 68 15.13 10.18 4.87
CA ALA A 68 16.25 9.24 5.04
C ALA A 68 16.68 9.00 6.50
N ALA A 69 15.89 9.42 7.49
CA ALA A 69 16.25 9.33 8.90
C ALA A 69 15.50 8.24 9.69
N TRP A 70 14.42 7.63 9.16
CA TRP A 70 13.66 6.65 9.96
C TRP A 70 14.26 5.24 9.92
N TRP A 71 15.13 4.96 8.94
CA TRP A 71 15.88 3.72 8.81
C TRP A 71 17.26 4.09 8.29
N VAL A 72 18.27 4.00 9.14
CA VAL A 72 19.67 4.16 8.76
C VAL A 72 20.16 2.79 8.31
N GLU A 73 20.61 2.68 7.06
CA GLU A 73 21.36 1.49 6.61
C GLU A 73 22.80 1.72 7.10
N ASP A 74 23.27 0.90 8.04
CA ASP A 74 24.66 0.89 8.49
C ASP A 74 25.52 0.25 7.39
N ASP A 75 25.71 0.97 6.29
CA ASP A 75 26.52 0.48 5.16
C ASP A 75 27.93 1.05 5.24
N VAL A 76 28.86 0.19 5.68
CA VAL A 76 30.30 0.37 5.41
C VAL A 76 30.54 0.02 3.94
N GLY A 77 30.27 0.96 3.02
CA GLY A 77 30.62 0.85 1.60
C GLY A 77 29.54 1.31 0.61
N TYR A 78 29.98 1.93 -0.48
CA TYR A 78 29.14 2.61 -1.49
C TYR A 78 28.27 1.70 -2.37
N THR A 79 28.40 0.37 -2.30
CA THR A 79 27.81 -0.55 -3.29
C THR A 79 26.54 -1.27 -2.85
N ARG A 80 26.11 -1.15 -1.57
CA ARG A 80 24.99 -1.94 -1.01
C ARG A 80 23.71 -1.15 -0.65
N HIS A 81 23.71 0.17 -0.86
CA HIS A 81 22.58 1.02 -0.48
C HIS A 81 21.24 0.54 -1.08
N GLY A 82 20.32 0.18 -0.20
CA GLY A 82 18.96 -0.25 -0.52
C GLY A 82 18.77 -1.72 -0.85
N GLU A 83 19.81 -2.58 -0.80
CA GLU A 83 19.68 -4.03 -1.11
C GLU A 83 18.71 -4.72 -0.16
N ALA A 84 18.85 -4.50 1.15
CA ALA A 84 17.94 -5.05 2.16
C ALA A 84 16.48 -4.63 1.93
N ARG A 85 16.25 -3.37 1.55
CA ARG A 85 14.91 -2.84 1.28
C ARG A 85 14.30 -3.39 0.00
N ARG A 86 15.10 -3.66 -1.03
CA ARG A 86 14.65 -4.34 -2.26
C ARG A 86 14.26 -5.78 -1.96
N CYS A 87 15.15 -6.51 -1.29
CA CYS A 87 14.96 -7.88 -0.86
C CYS A 87 13.67 -8.02 -0.02
N LEU A 88 13.46 -7.13 0.95
CA LEU A 88 12.23 -7.09 1.73
C LEU A 88 10.99 -6.81 0.85
N GLY A 89 11.09 -5.93 -0.14
CA GLY A 89 10.04 -5.69 -1.12
C GLY A 89 9.65 -6.96 -1.88
N GLU A 90 10.63 -7.72 -2.36
CA GLU A 90 10.42 -9.01 -3.05
C GLU A 90 9.72 -10.02 -2.14
N VAL A 91 10.23 -10.17 -0.92
CA VAL A 91 9.68 -11.09 0.10
C VAL A 91 8.21 -10.77 0.39
N LEU A 92 7.88 -9.50 0.59
CA LEU A 92 6.51 -9.09 0.88
C LEU A 92 5.58 -9.27 -0.34
N VAL A 93 6.07 -9.06 -1.56
CA VAL A 93 5.30 -9.33 -2.79
C VAL A 93 5.04 -10.82 -2.94
N GLN A 94 6.02 -11.68 -2.67
CA GLN A 94 5.85 -13.14 -2.69
C GLN A 94 4.90 -13.61 -1.57
N LEU A 95 4.97 -13.01 -0.39
CA LEU A 95 4.05 -13.32 0.70
C LEU A 95 2.59 -13.03 0.34
N LEU A 96 2.30 -11.99 -0.46
CA LEU A 96 0.94 -11.76 -0.95
C LEU A 96 0.39 -12.93 -1.78
N ASP A 97 1.23 -13.60 -2.58
CA ASP A 97 0.82 -14.79 -3.33
C ASP A 97 0.49 -15.97 -2.43
N LEU A 98 1.25 -16.11 -1.35
CA LEU A 98 1.02 -17.18 -0.38
C LEU A 98 -0.22 -16.92 0.48
N VAL A 99 -0.38 -15.69 0.98
CA VAL A 99 -1.47 -15.39 1.91
C VAL A 99 -2.81 -15.23 1.21
N LYS A 100 -2.87 -15.12 -0.13
CA LYS A 100 -4.13 -14.95 -0.88
C LYS A 100 -5.15 -16.05 -0.57
N ASP A 101 -4.66 -17.29 -0.49
CA ASP A 101 -5.44 -18.51 -0.26
C ASP A 101 -5.63 -18.81 1.23
N TYR A 102 -4.96 -18.05 2.10
CA TYR A 102 -5.05 -18.25 3.54
C TYR A 102 -6.30 -17.59 4.13
N SER A 103 -6.96 -18.27 5.07
CA SER A 103 -8.25 -17.84 5.62
C SER A 103 -8.15 -16.64 6.57
N LYS A 104 -7.00 -16.43 7.23
CA LYS A 104 -6.84 -15.34 8.20
C LYS A 104 -6.60 -14.00 7.48
N ALA A 105 -7.61 -13.14 7.55
CA ALA A 105 -7.56 -11.82 6.95
C ALA A 105 -6.49 -10.89 7.56
N GLU A 106 -6.08 -11.16 8.81
CA GLU A 106 -5.02 -10.42 9.49
C GLU A 106 -3.66 -10.49 8.78
N MET A 107 -3.30 -11.64 8.19
CA MET A 107 -2.04 -11.78 7.45
C MET A 107 -2.02 -10.90 6.20
N LYS A 108 -3.14 -10.92 5.47
CA LYS A 108 -3.34 -10.08 4.28
C LYS A 108 -3.24 -8.60 4.65
N ALA A 109 -3.88 -8.20 5.76
CA ALA A 109 -3.81 -6.84 6.28
C ALA A 109 -2.38 -6.44 6.70
N ALA A 110 -1.66 -7.33 7.38
CA ALA A 110 -0.27 -7.07 7.78
C ALA A 110 0.65 -6.94 6.56
N ALA A 111 0.48 -7.78 5.53
CA ALA A 111 1.24 -7.71 4.29
C ALA A 111 0.99 -6.40 3.52
N PHE A 112 -0.27 -5.97 3.38
CA PHE A 112 -0.60 -4.68 2.76
C PHE A 112 0.00 -3.50 3.52
N GLY A 113 -0.17 -3.45 4.85
CA GLY A 113 0.40 -2.38 5.66
C GLY A 113 1.93 -2.34 5.60
N ALA A 114 2.60 -3.49 5.64
CA ALA A 114 4.05 -3.58 5.52
C ALA A 114 4.54 -3.07 4.15
N LEU A 115 3.90 -3.51 3.05
CA LEU A 115 4.25 -3.03 1.70
C LEU A 115 4.01 -1.55 1.53
N GLN A 116 2.85 -1.05 1.97
CA GLN A 116 2.51 0.36 1.89
C GLN A 116 3.53 1.23 2.64
N ASN A 117 3.89 0.84 3.86
CA ASN A 117 4.90 1.54 4.65
C ASN A 117 6.30 1.48 4.02
N LEU A 118 6.73 0.31 3.54
CA LEU A 118 8.03 0.14 2.90
C LEU A 118 8.16 1.00 1.64
N VAL A 119 7.18 0.92 0.76
CA VAL A 119 7.14 1.67 -0.51
C VAL A 119 7.08 3.16 -0.25
N THR A 120 6.38 3.55 0.80
CA THR A 120 6.31 4.94 1.24
C THR A 120 7.67 5.46 1.72
N GLY A 121 8.31 4.72 2.61
CA GLY A 121 9.52 5.15 3.31
C GLY A 121 10.82 4.94 2.54
N SER A 122 10.78 4.23 1.41
CA SER A 122 11.97 3.87 0.63
C SER A 122 11.76 4.03 -0.87
N SER A 123 12.47 4.99 -1.47
CA SER A 123 12.47 5.20 -2.92
C SER A 123 13.15 4.06 -3.69
N THR A 124 14.05 3.29 -3.06
CA THR A 124 14.69 2.11 -3.65
C THR A 124 13.73 0.93 -3.67
N ALA A 125 13.01 0.67 -2.56
CA ALA A 125 11.97 -0.36 -2.50
C ALA A 125 10.81 -0.01 -3.42
N PHE A 126 10.34 1.24 -3.43
CA PHE A 126 9.30 1.71 -4.34
C PHE A 126 9.62 1.38 -5.80
N ARG A 127 10.81 1.76 -6.29
CA ARG A 127 11.20 1.53 -7.68
C ARG A 127 11.22 0.05 -8.02
N HIS A 128 11.72 -0.77 -7.10
CA HIS A 128 11.80 -2.21 -7.29
C HIS A 128 10.42 -2.87 -7.25
N VAL A 129 9.62 -2.60 -6.21
CA VAL A 129 8.25 -3.13 -6.05
C VAL A 129 7.36 -2.74 -7.23
N ALA A 130 7.47 -1.51 -7.75
CA ALA A 130 6.72 -1.06 -8.93
C ALA A 130 7.10 -1.79 -10.24
N GLN A 131 8.27 -2.44 -10.30
CA GLN A 131 8.65 -3.28 -11.43
C GLN A 131 7.99 -4.66 -11.39
N THR A 132 7.52 -5.11 -10.23
CA THR A 132 6.81 -6.39 -10.04
C THR A 132 5.34 -6.33 -10.47
N ASN A 133 4.63 -7.46 -10.34
CA ASN A 133 3.18 -7.57 -10.58
C ASN A 133 2.34 -7.23 -9.33
N ILE A 134 2.88 -6.43 -8.40
CA ILE A 134 2.20 -6.09 -7.14
C ILE A 134 0.81 -5.45 -7.37
N ALA A 135 0.65 -4.61 -8.39
CA ALA A 135 -0.62 -3.93 -8.65
C ALA A 135 -1.75 -4.93 -8.94
N GLU A 136 -1.48 -5.92 -9.80
CA GLU A 136 -2.41 -7.01 -10.11
C GLU A 136 -2.75 -7.83 -8.87
N LYS A 137 -1.74 -8.20 -8.07
CA LYS A 137 -1.94 -8.97 -6.83
C LYS A 137 -2.83 -8.24 -5.84
N VAL A 138 -2.59 -6.94 -5.63
CA VAL A 138 -3.39 -6.12 -4.71
C VAL A 138 -4.83 -6.01 -5.20
N VAL A 139 -5.05 -5.76 -6.51
CA VAL A 139 -6.39 -5.65 -7.06
C VAL A 139 -7.16 -6.97 -6.95
N LEU A 140 -6.56 -8.09 -7.38
CA LEU A 140 -7.18 -9.41 -7.31
C LEU A 140 -7.53 -9.79 -5.86
N LEU A 141 -6.62 -9.56 -4.93
CA LEU A 141 -6.84 -9.88 -3.52
C LEU A 141 -7.95 -9.01 -2.91
N ALA A 142 -7.95 -7.71 -3.19
CA ALA A 142 -9.00 -6.79 -2.71
C ALA A 142 -10.37 -7.13 -3.30
N GLN A 143 -10.45 -7.52 -4.57
CA GLN A 143 -11.70 -7.95 -5.22
C GLN A 143 -12.22 -9.26 -4.64
N ALA A 144 -11.35 -10.28 -4.57
CA ALA A 144 -11.73 -11.62 -4.11
C ALA A 144 -12.15 -11.63 -2.63
N GLN A 145 -11.61 -10.72 -1.82
CA GLN A 145 -11.75 -10.73 -0.37
C GLN A 145 -12.39 -9.44 0.16
N MET A 146 -13.13 -8.70 -0.67
CA MET A 146 -13.73 -7.41 -0.31
C MET A 146 -14.64 -7.48 0.93
N LYS A 147 -15.29 -8.64 1.16
CA LYS A 147 -16.19 -8.86 2.31
C LYS A 147 -15.47 -9.40 3.56
N SER A 148 -14.30 -10.01 3.39
CA SER A 148 -13.57 -10.71 4.46
C SER A 148 -12.35 -9.94 4.96
N LEU A 149 -11.78 -9.05 4.14
CA LEU A 149 -10.67 -8.21 4.54
C LEU A 149 -11.11 -7.11 5.52
N PRO A 150 -10.30 -6.81 6.54
CA PRO A 150 -10.49 -5.63 7.35
C PRO A 150 -10.51 -4.38 6.47
N HIS A 151 -11.41 -3.44 6.78
CA HIS A 151 -11.55 -2.21 5.99
C HIS A 151 -10.24 -1.42 5.85
N VAL A 152 -9.44 -1.39 6.92
CA VAL A 152 -8.12 -0.77 6.95
C VAL A 152 -7.19 -1.41 5.91
N ALA A 153 -7.25 -2.74 5.73
CA ALA A 153 -6.41 -3.45 4.76
C ALA A 153 -6.78 -3.08 3.32
N ILE A 154 -8.08 -2.95 3.02
CA ILE A 154 -8.56 -2.50 1.71
C ILE A 154 -8.09 -1.06 1.44
N ALA A 155 -8.22 -0.17 2.43
CA ALA A 155 -7.72 1.20 2.33
C ALA A 155 -6.19 1.24 2.10
N ASP A 156 -5.42 0.44 2.85
CA ASP A 156 -3.96 0.31 2.66
C ASP A 156 -3.60 -0.21 1.26
N GLY A 157 -4.38 -1.14 0.72
CA GLY A 157 -4.27 -1.58 -0.68
C GLY A 157 -4.51 -0.44 -1.67
N CYS A 158 -5.56 0.37 -1.48
CA CYS A 158 -5.81 1.54 -2.32
C CYS A 158 -4.69 2.59 -2.23
N ARG A 159 -4.17 2.85 -1.02
CA ARG A 159 -3.03 3.76 -0.80
C ARG A 159 -1.77 3.25 -1.49
N LEU A 160 -1.49 1.95 -1.38
CA LEU A 160 -0.37 1.31 -2.07
C LEU A 160 -0.48 1.48 -3.59
N LEU A 161 -1.65 1.21 -4.18
CA LEU A 161 -1.90 1.43 -5.62
C LEU A 161 -1.71 2.90 -6.01
N THR A 162 -2.23 3.83 -5.21
CA THR A 162 -2.07 5.28 -5.42
C THR A 162 -0.59 5.68 -5.39
N LEU A 163 0.18 5.14 -4.45
CA LEU A 163 1.62 5.38 -4.36
C LEU A 163 2.35 4.84 -5.59
N LEU A 164 2.00 3.65 -6.07
CA LEU A 164 2.62 3.05 -7.27
C LEU A 164 2.43 3.92 -8.51
N CYS A 165 1.32 4.65 -8.63
CA CYS A 165 1.08 5.60 -9.71
C CYS A 165 2.05 6.79 -9.72
N ALA A 166 2.73 7.10 -8.61
CA ALA A 166 3.62 8.27 -8.46
C ALA A 166 4.90 8.22 -9.33
N GLY A 167 5.16 7.10 -10.00
CA GLY A 167 6.33 6.90 -10.82
C GLY A 167 6.19 7.39 -12.27
N PRO A 168 7.04 6.89 -13.18
CA PRO A 168 6.89 7.11 -14.62
C PRO A 168 5.51 6.66 -15.13
N ARG A 169 5.10 7.16 -16.30
CA ARG A 169 3.82 6.80 -16.95
C ARG A 169 3.61 5.28 -17.09
N SER A 170 4.68 4.50 -17.21
CA SER A 170 4.61 3.03 -17.23
C SER A 170 4.07 2.44 -15.93
N HIS A 171 4.31 3.06 -14.77
CA HIS A 171 3.78 2.59 -13.49
C HIS A 171 2.27 2.84 -13.40
N LEU A 172 1.83 4.05 -13.76
CA LEU A 172 0.40 4.37 -13.85
C LEU A 172 -0.31 3.38 -14.77
N ARG A 173 0.25 3.14 -15.96
CA ARG A 173 -0.29 2.17 -16.91
C ARG A 173 -0.42 0.77 -16.31
N LYS A 174 0.59 0.26 -15.60
CA LYS A 174 0.51 -1.03 -14.90
C LYS A 174 -0.63 -1.09 -13.88
N VAL A 175 -0.83 -0.01 -13.11
CA VAL A 175 -1.92 0.06 -12.12
C VAL A 175 -3.29 0.10 -12.82
N THR A 176 -3.40 0.83 -13.93
CA THR A 176 -4.62 0.85 -14.76
C THR A 176 -4.89 -0.51 -15.39
N ASP A 177 -3.87 -1.15 -15.99
CA ASP A 177 -3.95 -2.48 -16.63
C ASP A 177 -4.30 -3.57 -15.60
N ALA A 178 -3.89 -3.40 -14.35
CA ALA A 178 -4.31 -4.23 -13.22
C ALA A 178 -5.78 -4.02 -12.80
N ASN A 179 -6.55 -3.22 -13.54
CA ASN A 179 -7.97 -2.95 -13.31
C ASN A 179 -8.29 -2.16 -12.02
N ALA A 180 -7.35 -1.33 -11.56
CA ALA A 180 -7.54 -0.49 -10.36
C ALA A 180 -8.70 0.51 -10.48
N LEU A 181 -9.04 0.95 -11.70
CA LEU A 181 -10.18 1.82 -11.95
C LEU A 181 -11.50 1.13 -11.58
N ALA A 182 -11.71 -0.11 -12.06
CA ALA A 182 -12.94 -0.86 -11.76
C ALA A 182 -13.03 -1.19 -10.26
N LEU A 183 -11.92 -1.60 -9.64
CA LEU A 183 -11.86 -1.82 -8.19
C LEU A 183 -12.29 -0.55 -7.43
N SER A 184 -11.75 0.62 -7.77
CA SER A 184 -12.06 1.87 -7.08
C SER A 184 -13.54 2.22 -7.17
N LEU A 185 -14.15 2.06 -8.35
CA LEU A 185 -15.58 2.28 -8.54
C LEU A 185 -16.43 1.28 -7.74
N GLU A 186 -16.02 0.01 -7.70
CA GLU A 186 -16.73 -1.02 -6.94
C GLU A 186 -16.68 -0.74 -5.44
N LEU A 187 -15.52 -0.32 -4.93
CA LEU A 187 -15.34 0.06 -3.53
C LEU A 187 -16.19 1.29 -3.17
N LEU A 188 -16.23 2.32 -4.02
CA LEU A 188 -17.10 3.47 -3.81
C LEU A 188 -18.57 3.06 -3.76
N LYS A 189 -19.02 2.22 -4.69
CA LYS A 189 -20.43 1.79 -4.73
C LYS A 189 -20.85 0.92 -3.55
N ARG A 190 -19.96 0.03 -3.08
CA ARG A 190 -20.31 -0.96 -2.06
C ARG A 190 -19.98 -0.52 -0.64
N LEU A 191 -18.97 0.34 -0.49
CA LEU A 191 -18.37 0.66 0.79
C LEU A 191 -18.28 2.19 1.02
N GLU A 192 -19.14 2.98 0.38
CA GLU A 192 -19.21 4.45 0.55
C GLU A 192 -19.47 4.91 2.00
N VAL A 193 -20.01 4.05 2.86
CA VAL A 193 -20.24 4.37 4.27
C VAL A 193 -18.95 4.27 5.09
N HIS A 194 -17.93 3.58 4.59
CA HIS A 194 -16.66 3.38 5.28
C HIS A 194 -15.66 4.48 4.92
N ARG A 195 -15.55 5.47 5.81
CA ARG A 195 -14.71 6.68 5.67
C ARG A 195 -13.36 6.42 5.01
N GLU A 196 -12.57 5.49 5.54
CA GLU A 196 -11.20 5.23 5.05
C GLU A 196 -11.17 4.59 3.66
N ILE A 197 -12.04 3.61 3.40
CA ILE A 197 -12.11 2.93 2.10
C ILE A 197 -12.61 3.89 1.04
N ALA A 198 -13.72 4.58 1.32
CA ALA A 198 -14.34 5.51 0.37
C ALA A 198 -13.37 6.62 -0.03
N SER A 199 -12.65 7.20 0.94
CA SER A 199 -11.68 8.26 0.67
C SER A 199 -10.46 7.73 -0.09
N SER A 200 -9.90 6.58 0.31
CA SER A 200 -8.73 5.99 -0.37
C SER A 200 -9.07 5.53 -1.79
N ALA A 201 -10.25 4.96 -2.00
CA ALA A 201 -10.75 4.54 -3.31
C ALA A 201 -11.05 5.74 -4.21
N LEU A 202 -11.60 6.82 -3.66
CA LEU A 202 -11.79 8.07 -4.41
C LEU A 202 -10.45 8.63 -4.89
N VAL A 203 -9.44 8.66 -4.01
CA VAL A 203 -8.11 9.16 -4.39
C VAL A 203 -7.47 8.26 -5.43
N LEU A 204 -7.53 6.94 -5.28
CA LEU A 204 -7.05 6.01 -6.30
C LEU A 204 -7.75 6.25 -7.64
N LEU A 205 -9.09 6.31 -7.64
CA LEU A 205 -9.90 6.62 -8.82
C LEU A 205 -9.43 7.93 -9.47
N SER A 206 -9.19 8.95 -8.66
CA SER A 206 -8.80 10.28 -9.14
C SER A 206 -7.43 10.31 -9.82
N VAL A 207 -6.56 9.35 -9.50
CA VAL A 207 -5.24 9.18 -10.11
C VAL A 207 -5.29 8.29 -11.35
N VAL A 208 -6.09 7.21 -11.33
CA VAL A 208 -6.15 6.23 -12.43
C VAL A 208 -7.19 6.57 -13.50
N ALA A 209 -8.14 7.44 -13.18
CA ALA A 209 -9.13 7.90 -14.16
C ALA A 209 -8.44 8.69 -15.28
N PRO A 210 -8.92 8.57 -16.53
CA PRO A 210 -8.40 9.34 -17.65
C PRO A 210 -8.50 10.84 -17.36
N GLN A 211 -7.39 11.56 -17.51
CA GLN A 211 -7.29 12.96 -17.09
C GLN A 211 -8.11 13.92 -17.95
N GLU A 212 -8.46 13.55 -19.18
CA GLU A 212 -8.94 14.54 -20.14
C GLU A 212 -10.46 14.62 -20.35
N ASP A 213 -11.28 13.58 -20.15
CA ASP A 213 -12.76 13.71 -20.28
C ASP A 213 -13.61 12.47 -19.88
N GLY A 214 -13.03 11.46 -19.22
CA GLY A 214 -13.66 10.13 -19.16
C GLY A 214 -14.46 9.78 -17.90
N ILE A 215 -14.60 10.68 -16.91
CA ILE A 215 -15.36 10.34 -15.70
C ILE A 215 -16.84 10.55 -15.96
N ARG A 216 -17.60 9.45 -15.99
CA ARG A 216 -19.06 9.47 -16.16
C ARG A 216 -19.74 10.36 -15.11
N PRO A 217 -20.85 11.05 -15.45
CA PRO A 217 -21.62 11.85 -14.51
C PRO A 217 -21.99 11.09 -13.22
N ASP A 218 -22.52 9.87 -13.33
CA ASP A 218 -22.88 9.04 -12.17
C ASP A 218 -21.67 8.76 -11.25
N THR A 219 -20.47 8.68 -11.82
CA THR A 219 -19.23 8.50 -11.04
C THR A 219 -18.83 9.78 -10.33
N LEU A 220 -19.01 10.94 -10.96
CA LEU A 220 -18.78 12.23 -10.32
C LEU A 220 -19.78 12.47 -9.18
N GLU A 221 -21.04 12.07 -9.33
CA GLU A 221 -22.04 12.14 -8.26
C GLU A 221 -21.65 11.28 -7.05
N LEU A 222 -21.18 10.04 -7.29
CA LEU A 222 -20.63 9.19 -6.23
C LEU A 222 -19.43 9.85 -5.54
N CYS A 223 -18.50 10.41 -6.31
CA CYS A 223 -17.34 11.12 -5.75
C CYS A 223 -17.78 12.33 -4.92
N ALA A 224 -18.74 13.11 -5.41
CA ALA A 224 -19.27 14.29 -4.72
C ALA A 224 -19.94 13.90 -3.39
N GLY A 225 -20.67 12.77 -3.37
CA GLY A 225 -21.24 12.20 -2.15
C GLY A 225 -20.18 11.87 -1.10
N VAL A 226 -19.08 11.24 -1.50
CA VAL A 226 -17.96 10.91 -0.60
C VAL A 226 -17.23 12.17 -0.12
N VAL A 227 -16.93 13.13 -1.01
CA VAL A 227 -16.29 14.41 -0.64
C VAL A 227 -17.16 15.20 0.33
N LYS A 228 -18.47 15.24 0.12
CA LYS A 228 -19.42 15.92 1.01
C LYS A 228 -19.48 15.25 2.38
N ARG A 229 -19.42 13.91 2.43
CA ARG A 229 -19.54 13.14 3.68
C ARG A 229 -18.23 13.12 4.48
N PHE A 230 -17.07 13.07 3.80
CA PHE A 230 -15.75 12.93 4.44
C PHE A 230 -14.70 13.93 3.91
N PRO A 231 -14.97 15.24 3.92
CA PRO A 231 -14.10 16.22 3.27
C PRO A 231 -12.67 16.22 3.84
N GLN A 232 -12.54 16.12 5.18
CA GLN A 232 -11.24 16.08 5.84
C GLN A 232 -10.46 14.81 5.49
N GLN A 233 -11.10 13.64 5.49
CA GLN A 233 -10.41 12.40 5.14
C GLN A 233 -9.96 12.40 3.69
N VAL A 234 -10.78 12.90 2.76
CA VAL A 234 -10.39 12.99 1.35
C VAL A 234 -9.16 13.90 1.20
N ARG A 235 -9.09 15.03 1.90
CA ARG A 235 -7.90 15.89 1.91
C ARG A 235 -6.66 15.18 2.46
N GLU A 236 -6.81 14.45 3.57
CA GLU A 236 -5.74 13.64 4.14
C GLU A 236 -5.28 12.56 3.15
N GLU A 237 -6.21 11.88 2.47
CA GLU A 237 -5.87 10.84 1.50
C GLU A 237 -5.20 11.41 0.23
N LEU A 238 -5.61 12.59 -0.22
CA LEU A 238 -5.00 13.27 -1.38
C LEU A 238 -3.52 13.56 -1.16
N SER A 239 -3.08 13.71 0.09
CA SER A 239 -1.65 13.88 0.39
C SER A 239 -0.79 12.65 0.03
N TRP A 240 -1.42 11.48 -0.19
CA TRP A 240 -0.74 10.28 -0.73
C TRP A 240 -0.65 10.31 -2.25
N ALA A 241 -1.53 11.04 -2.94
CA ALA A 241 -1.49 11.20 -4.38
C ALA A 241 -0.30 12.09 -4.77
N ARG A 242 0.73 11.45 -5.32
CA ARG A 242 1.92 12.14 -5.86
C ARG A 242 1.89 12.25 -7.38
N SER A 243 0.88 11.67 -7.99
CA SER A 243 0.55 11.81 -9.41
C SER A 243 -0.45 12.94 -9.58
N PRO A 244 -0.53 13.56 -10.77
CA PRO A 244 -1.57 14.54 -11.03
C PRO A 244 -2.94 13.88 -10.90
N VAL A 245 -3.80 14.52 -10.11
CA VAL A 245 -5.16 14.10 -9.81
C VAL A 245 -6.13 14.71 -10.83
N SER A 246 -7.19 13.99 -11.18
CA SER A 246 -8.25 14.49 -12.04
C SER A 246 -8.79 15.85 -11.56
N GLY A 247 -8.75 16.85 -12.44
CA GLY A 247 -9.26 18.20 -12.15
C GLY A 247 -10.75 18.21 -11.79
N ALA A 248 -11.54 17.29 -12.35
CA ALA A 248 -12.96 17.15 -12.03
C ALA A 248 -13.17 16.78 -10.56
N ILE A 249 -12.34 15.88 -10.01
CA ILE A 249 -12.42 15.48 -8.59
C ILE A 249 -11.85 16.58 -7.69
N LEU A 250 -10.79 17.26 -8.10
CA LEU A 250 -10.27 18.43 -7.37
C LEU A 250 -11.31 19.55 -7.27
N ALA A 251 -12.12 19.75 -8.32
CA ALA A 251 -13.19 20.75 -8.33
C ALA A 251 -14.34 20.45 -7.35
N LEU A 252 -14.49 19.18 -6.93
CA LEU A 252 -15.48 18.79 -5.91
C LEU A 252 -15.03 19.15 -4.49
N LEU A 253 -13.73 19.35 -4.27
CA LEU A 253 -13.21 19.67 -2.95
C LEU A 253 -13.67 21.08 -2.55
N PRO A 254 -14.07 21.27 -1.28
CA PRO A 254 -14.37 22.61 -0.79
C PRO A 254 -13.13 23.49 -0.91
N LYS A 255 -13.21 24.54 -1.74
CA LYS A 255 -12.27 25.67 -1.75
C LYS A 255 -12.32 26.25 -0.35
N GLU A 256 -11.20 26.27 0.35
CA GLU A 256 -11.18 26.61 1.78
C GLU A 256 -11.83 27.98 2.07
N VAL A 257 -12.52 28.05 3.21
CA VAL A 257 -12.90 29.26 3.96
C VAL A 257 -11.76 29.58 4.91
#